data_AF-A0A972ENG4-F1
#
_entry.id   AF-A0A972ENG4-F1
#
_cell.length_a   1.000
_cell.length_b   1.000
_cell.length_c   1.000
_cell.angle_alpha   90.00
_cell.angle_beta   90.00
_cell.angle_gamma   90.00
#
_symmetry.space_group_name_H-M   'P 1'
#
loop_
_entity.id
_entity.type
_entity.pdbx_description
1 polymer ?
#
loop_
_entity_poly.entity_id
_entity_poly.type
_entity_poly.pdbx_seq_one_letter_code
_entity_poly.pdbx_strand_id
1 'polypeptide(L)'
;MLGATAFGAYYYGLGFSPEIGRTMAFATIAIAQLIHAINMRSINSIFSKNLFSNKAFVVAFLVSLGLQIVVITVPQLATIFKVVPLSFDHWIVVAGLSFIPIIFTEIRKIFIKG
;
A
#
# COMPACT_ATOMS: atom_id res chain seq x y z
N MET A 1 -8.11 -7.27 -7.27
CA MET A 1 -7.08 -7.43 -6.22
C MET A 1 -7.02 -6.21 -5.30
N LEU A 2 -6.61 -5.03 -5.80
CA LEU A 2 -6.49 -3.81 -4.98
C LEU A 2 -7.80 -3.39 -4.29
N GLY A 3 -8.95 -3.52 -4.97
CA GLY A 3 -10.25 -3.27 -4.35
C GLY A 3 -10.62 -4.25 -3.24
N ALA A 4 -10.17 -5.50 -3.31
CA ALA A 4 -10.45 -6.52 -2.28
C ALA A 4 -9.62 -6.29 -1.01
N THR A 5 -8.35 -5.91 -1.17
CA THR A 5 -7.48 -5.54 -0.03
C THR A 5 -7.98 -4.26 0.65
N ALA A 6 -8.46 -3.30 -0.14
CA ALA A 6 -9.09 -2.08 0.37
C ALA A 6 -10.38 -2.36 1.13
N PHE A 7 -11.23 -3.24 0.58
CA PHE A 7 -12.47 -3.65 1.24
C PHE A 7 -12.20 -4.38 2.56
N GLY A 8 -11.18 -5.25 2.61
CA GLY A 8 -10.75 -5.90 3.84
C GLY A 8 -10.25 -4.91 4.90
N ALA A 9 -9.46 -3.91 4.48
CA ALA A 9 -8.99 -2.85 5.37
C ALA A 9 -10.15 -1.98 5.89
N TYR A 10 -11.11 -1.66 5.02
CA TYR A 10 -12.33 -0.95 5.39
C TYR A 10 -13.15 -1.73 6.42
N TYR A 11 -13.39 -3.02 6.16
CA TYR A 11 -14.17 -3.89 7.03
C TYR A 11 -13.53 -4.06 8.41
N TYR A 12 -12.19 -4.16 8.48
CA TYR A 12 -11.48 -4.15 9.75
C TYR A 12 -11.65 -2.82 10.50
N GLY A 13 -11.47 -1.70 9.81
CA GLY A 13 -11.60 -0.37 10.41
C GLY A 13 -13.02 -0.01 10.83
N LEU A 14 -14.06 -0.62 10.22
CA LEU A 14 -15.45 -0.47 10.64
C LEU A 14 -15.70 -0.88 12.10
N GLY A 15 -14.89 -1.81 12.63
CA GLY A 15 -14.96 -2.20 14.04
C GLY A 15 -14.61 -1.07 15.02
N PHE A 16 -13.95 -0.02 14.55
CA PHE A 16 -13.58 1.16 15.35
C PHE A 16 -14.39 2.39 14.97
N SER A 17 -14.36 2.78 13.69
CA SER A 17 -15.21 3.85 13.15
C SER A 17 -15.26 3.82 11.61
N PRO A 18 -16.35 4.30 10.98
CA PRO A 18 -16.42 4.43 9.53
C PRO A 18 -15.32 5.31 8.92
N GLU A 19 -14.82 6.30 9.67
CA GLU A 19 -13.75 7.20 9.23
C GLU A 19 -12.39 6.50 9.23
N ILE A 20 -12.13 5.69 10.26
CA ILE A 20 -10.94 4.84 10.34
C ILE A 20 -10.95 3.84 9.19
N GLY A 21 -12.08 3.17 8.95
CA GLY A 21 -12.24 2.25 7.81
C GLY A 21 -11.92 2.92 6.47
N ARG A 22 -12.47 4.11 6.20
CA ARG A 22 -12.18 4.85 4.96
C ARG A 22 -10.69 5.20 4.84
N THR A 23 -10.06 5.61 5.93
CA THR A 23 -8.64 5.98 5.92
C THR A 23 -7.74 4.77 5.73
N MET A 24 -8.06 3.64 6.38
CA MET A 24 -7.34 2.38 6.19
C MET A 24 -7.46 1.88 4.74
N ALA A 25 -8.64 1.98 4.14
CA ALA A 25 -8.84 1.64 2.73
C ALA A 25 -8.01 2.55 1.80
N PHE A 26 -8.06 3.88 2.02
CA PHE A 26 -7.25 4.85 1.28
C PHE A 26 -5.75 4.55 1.35
N ALA A 27 -5.23 4.35 2.57
CA ALA A 27 -3.82 4.05 2.79
C ALA A 27 -3.42 2.69 2.17
N THR A 28 -4.27 1.67 2.31
CA THR A 28 -4.02 0.34 1.74
C THR A 28 -3.95 0.40 0.22
N ILE A 29 -4.87 1.11 -0.44
CA ILE A 29 -4.83 1.26 -1.91
C ILE A 29 -3.55 1.96 -2.34
N ALA A 30 -3.22 3.09 -1.71
CA ALA A 30 -2.05 3.88 -2.09
C ALA A 30 -0.75 3.08 -1.97
N ILE A 31 -0.55 2.40 -0.83
CA ILE A 31 0.65 1.60 -0.59
C ILE A 31 0.68 0.38 -1.51
N ALA A 32 -0.46 -0.31 -1.67
CA ALA A 32 -0.57 -1.44 -2.58
C ALA A 32 -0.26 -1.07 -4.04
N GLN A 33 -0.64 0.14 -4.49
CA GLN A 33 -0.29 0.64 -5.81
C GLN A 33 1.20 0.92 -5.96
N LEU A 34 1.82 1.56 -4.96
CA LEU A 34 3.26 1.80 -4.95
C LEU A 34 4.03 0.49 -5.06
N ILE A 35 3.65 -0.48 -4.24
CA ILE A 35 4.16 -1.83 -4.22
C ILE A 35 3.94 -2.55 -5.57
N HIS A 36 2.74 -2.45 -6.14
CA HIS A 36 2.42 -3.07 -7.42
C HIS A 36 3.25 -2.48 -8.57
N ALA A 37 3.52 -1.17 -8.53
CA ALA A 37 4.40 -0.51 -9.49
C ALA A 37 5.84 -1.05 -9.42
N ILE A 38 6.35 -1.42 -8.22
CA ILE A 38 7.63 -2.13 -8.07
C ILE A 38 7.60 -3.43 -8.89
N ASN A 39 6.53 -4.21 -8.72
CA ASN A 39 6.41 -5.52 -9.35
C ASN A 39 6.21 -5.45 -10.88
N MET A 40 5.42 -4.48 -11.37
CA MET A 40 5.20 -4.28 -12.81
C MET A 40 6.48 -3.89 -13.56
N ARG A 41 7.38 -3.14 -12.90
CA ARG A 41 8.68 -2.79 -13.47
C ARG A 41 9.57 -4.01 -13.69
N SER A 42 9.40 -5.06 -12.89
CA SER A 42 10.19 -6.28 -13.00
C SER A 42 9.53 -7.30 -13.92
N ILE A 43 10.06 -7.45 -15.14
CA ILE A 43 9.68 -8.54 -16.06
C ILE A 43 10.16 -9.92 -15.53
N ASN A 44 11.15 -9.91 -14.63
CA ASN A 44 11.62 -11.10 -13.89
C ASN A 44 11.10 -11.09 -12.42
N SER A 45 11.31 -12.17 -11.67
CA SER A 45 10.91 -12.22 -10.25
C SER A 45 11.56 -11.07 -9.47
N ILE A 46 10.81 -10.49 -8.53
CA ILE A 46 11.24 -9.38 -7.68
C ILE A 46 12.47 -9.77 -6.84
N PHE A 47 12.63 -11.06 -6.54
CA PHE A 47 13.76 -11.62 -5.79
C PHE A 47 15.06 -11.76 -6.59
N SER A 48 15.00 -11.69 -7.93
CA SER A 48 16.16 -11.89 -8.82
C SER A 48 16.86 -10.58 -9.21
N LYS A 49 16.19 -9.43 -9.07
CA LYS A 49 16.77 -8.12 -9.44
C LYS A 49 17.09 -7.32 -8.19
N ASN A 50 18.22 -6.61 -8.21
CA ASN A 50 18.52 -5.54 -7.26
C ASN A 50 17.44 -4.46 -7.36
N LEU A 51 16.36 -4.59 -6.57
CA LEU A 51 15.29 -3.60 -6.41
C LEU A 51 15.85 -2.21 -6.05
N PHE A 52 17.00 -2.22 -5.36
CA PHE A 52 17.74 -1.03 -4.94
C PHE A 52 18.74 -0.51 -5.99
N SER A 53 18.90 -1.14 -7.16
CA SER A 53 19.87 -0.65 -8.17
C SER A 53 19.46 0.69 -8.75
N ASN A 54 18.16 0.98 -8.79
CA ASN A 54 17.64 2.23 -9.32
C ASN A 54 17.27 3.19 -8.19
N LYS A 55 18.22 4.06 -7.86
CA LYS A 55 18.05 5.09 -6.83
C LYS A 55 16.85 6.00 -7.09
N ALA A 56 16.57 6.37 -8.34
CA ALA A 56 15.42 7.23 -8.68
C ALA A 56 14.08 6.59 -8.28
N PHE A 57 13.95 5.27 -8.44
CA PHE A 57 12.77 4.53 -8.04
C PHE A 57 12.61 4.45 -6.52
N VAL A 58 13.69 4.16 -5.80
CA VAL A 58 13.68 4.11 -4.33
C VAL A 58 13.32 5.49 -3.78
N VAL A 59 13.87 6.57 -4.35
CA VAL A 59 13.52 7.95 -3.96
C VAL A 59 12.04 8.24 -4.24
N ALA A 60 11.53 7.92 -5.44
CA ALA A 60 10.12 8.14 -5.75
C ALA A 60 9.18 7.36 -4.82
N PHE A 61 9.54 6.11 -4.47
CA PHE A 61 8.80 5.30 -3.51
C PHE A 61 8.80 5.93 -2.11
N LEU A 62 9.96 6.33 -1.60
CA LEU A 62 10.10 6.95 -0.29
C LEU A 62 9.37 8.30 -0.20
N VAL A 63 9.46 9.12 -1.26
CA VAL A 63 8.72 10.38 -1.35
C VAL A 63 7.22 10.12 -1.35
N SER A 64 6.74 9.14 -2.11
CA SER A 64 5.31 8.81 -2.16
C SER A 64 4.79 8.28 -0.83
N LEU A 65 5.57 7.42 -0.16
CA LEU A 65 5.23 6.90 1.16
C LEU A 65 5.26 8.01 2.23
N GLY A 66 6.23 8.93 2.15
CA GLY A 66 6.28 10.13 2.99
C GLY A 66 5.06 11.02 2.78
N LEU A 67 4.70 11.33 1.53
CA LEU A 67 3.50 12.10 1.19
C LEU A 67 2.23 11.42 1.72
N GLN A 68 2.13 10.09 1.62
CA GLN A 68 1.00 9.33 2.16
C GLN A 68 0.85 9.53 3.67
N ILE A 69 1.94 9.49 4.43
CA ILE A 69 1.95 9.72 5.87
C ILE A 69 1.58 11.18 6.18
N VAL A 70 2.14 12.13 5.43
CA VAL A 70 1.87 13.57 5.59
C VAL A 70 0.38 13.88 5.39
N VAL A 71 -0.27 13.31 4.37
CA VAL A 71 -1.71 13.53 4.10
C VAL A 71 -2.58 13.05 5.25
N ILE A 72 -2.21 11.95 5.93
CA ILE A 72 -2.99 11.38 7.03
C ILE A 72 -2.70 12.07 8.38
N THR A 73 -1.50 12.61 8.56
CA THR A 73 -1.06 13.20 9.83
C THR A 73 -1.28 14.71 9.91
N VAL A 74 -1.24 15.44 8.79
CA VAL A 74 -1.45 16.89 8.77
C VAL A 74 -2.95 17.19 8.76
N PRO A 75 -3.51 17.84 9.80
CA PRO A 75 -4.96 18.03 9.96
C PRO A 75 -5.65 18.75 8.80
N GLN A 76 -4.96 19.74 8.20
CA GLN A 76 -5.46 20.51 7.07
C GLN A 76 -5.65 19.62 5.83
N LEU A 77 -4.66 18.75 5.56
CA LEU A 77 -4.74 17.80 4.46
C LEU A 77 -5.75 16.70 4.78
N ALA A 78 -5.73 16.18 6.01
CA ALA A 78 -6.64 15.14 6.45
C ALA A 78 -8.11 15.55 6.27
N THR A 79 -8.44 16.82 6.52
CA THR A 79 -9.78 17.38 6.29
C THR A 79 -10.14 17.41 4.79
N ILE A 80 -9.22 17.82 3.92
CA ILE A 80 -9.43 17.88 2.46
C ILE A 80 -9.66 16.46 1.89
N PHE A 81 -8.85 15.50 2.33
CA PHE A 81 -8.91 14.11 1.88
C PHE A 81 -9.94 13.28 2.65
N LYS A 82 -10.62 13.86 3.65
CA LYS A 82 -11.60 13.20 4.53
C LYS A 82 -11.04 11.94 5.19
N VAL A 83 -9.79 12.02 5.64
CA VAL A 83 -9.07 10.96 6.37
C VAL A 83 -8.86 11.35 7.82
N VAL A 84 -8.67 10.36 8.69
CA VAL A 84 -8.40 10.55 10.12
C VAL A 84 -7.05 9.96 10.50
N PRO A 85 -6.35 10.51 11.51
CA PRO A 85 -5.10 9.94 11.98
C PRO A 85 -5.28 8.48 12.39
N LEU A 86 -4.39 7.61 11.90
CA LEU A 86 -4.39 6.18 12.20
C LEU A 86 -3.41 5.88 13.33
N SER A 87 -3.84 5.09 14.31
CA SER A 87 -2.97 4.47 15.33
C SER A 87 -1.96 3.51 14.70
N PHE A 88 -0.88 3.24 15.44
CA PHE A 88 0.19 2.33 14.99
C PHE A 88 -0.34 0.93 14.61
N ASP A 89 -1.29 0.39 15.36
CA ASP A 89 -1.89 -0.92 15.08
C ASP A 89 -2.61 -0.96 13.72
N HIS A 90 -3.33 0.11 13.37
CA HIS A 90 -3.99 0.22 12.07
C HIS A 90 -2.97 0.25 10.92
N TRP A 91 -1.82 0.91 11.12
CA TRP A 91 -0.75 0.94 10.14
C TRP A 91 -0.14 -0.43 9.88
N ILE A 92 -0.01 -1.28 10.91
CA ILE A 92 0.46 -2.66 10.73
C ILE A 92 -0.49 -3.46 9.84
N VAL A 93 -1.81 -3.35 10.08
CA VAL A 93 -2.83 -4.03 9.27
C VAL A 93 -2.81 -3.53 7.83
N VAL A 94 -2.77 -2.21 7.63
CA VAL A 94 -2.65 -1.58 6.31
C VAL A 94 -1.41 -2.08 5.57
N ALA A 95 -0.26 -2.12 6.24
CA ALA A 95 0.98 -2.62 5.65
C ALA A 95 0.83 -4.08 5.23
N GLY A 96 0.35 -4.96 6.12
CA GLY A 96 0.13 -6.38 5.82
C GLY A 96 -0.80 -6.62 4.63
N LEU A 97 -1.93 -5.93 4.57
CA LEU A 97 -2.88 -6.04 3.46
C LEU A 97 -2.31 -5.50 2.13
N SER A 98 -1.43 -4.50 2.21
CA SER A 98 -0.80 -3.90 1.03
C SER A 98 0.24 -4.81 0.36
N PHE A 99 0.73 -5.85 1.06
CA PHE A 99 1.64 -6.85 0.50
C PHE A 99 0.94 -7.98 -0.27
N ILE A 100 -0.36 -8.21 -0.03
CA ILE A 100 -1.15 -9.27 -0.69
C ILE A 100 -1.02 -9.23 -2.23
N PRO A 101 -1.09 -8.06 -2.90
CA PRO A 101 -0.91 -7.98 -4.34
C PRO A 101 0.45 -8.48 -4.80
N ILE A 102 1.54 -8.24 -4.05
CA ILE A 102 2.87 -8.80 -4.40
C ILE A 102 2.82 -10.30 -4.40
N ILE A 103 2.37 -10.89 -3.28
CA ILE A 103 2.39 -12.34 -3.06
C ILE A 103 1.69 -13.03 -4.21
N PHE A 104 0.49 -12.57 -4.57
CA PHE A 104 -0.26 -13.12 -5.69
C PHE A 104 0.45 -12.96 -7.04
N THR A 105 1.05 -11.79 -7.29
CA THR A 105 1.72 -11.54 -8.56
C THR A 105 3.04 -12.31 -8.71
N GLU A 106 3.79 -12.53 -7.63
CA GLU A 106 4.99 -13.38 -7.66
C GLU A 106 4.61 -14.85 -7.83
N ILE A 107 3.58 -15.32 -7.11
CA ILE A 107 3.03 -16.68 -7.31
C ILE A 107 2.64 -16.87 -8.77
N ARG A 108 1.90 -15.92 -9.36
CA ARG A 108 1.52 -15.98 -10.78
C ARG A 108 2.75 -16.02 -11.71
N LYS A 109 3.79 -15.24 -11.42
CA LYS A 109 5.03 -15.26 -12.22
C LYS A 109 5.77 -16.60 -12.13
N ILE A 110 5.74 -17.27 -10.98
CA ILE A 110 6.33 -18.61 -10.81
C ILE A 110 5.58 -19.62 -11.69
N PHE A 111 4.25 -19.61 -11.67
CA PHE A 111 3.43 -20.54 -12.47
C PHE A 111 3.46 -20.29 -13.98
N ILE A 112 3.66 -19.04 -14.43
CA ILE A 112 3.74 -18.70 -15.87
C ILE A 112 5.15 -18.91 -16.45
N LYS A 113 6.18 -18.98 -15.59
CA LYS A 113 7.57 -19.25 -15.99
C LYS A 113 7.99 -20.72 -15.84
N GLY A 114 7.07 -21.62 -15.47
CA GLY A 114 7.25 -23.08 -15.56
C GLY A 114 6.57 -23.61 -16.82
#